data_AF-A0A1B8H3C0-F1
#
_entry.id   AF-A0A1B8H3C0-F1
#
_cell.length_a   1.000
_cell.length_b   1.000
_cell.length_c   1.000
_cell.angle_alpha   90.00
_cell.angle_beta   90.00
_cell.angle_gamma   90.00
#
_symmetry.space_group_name_H-M   'P 1'
#
loop_
_entity.id
_entity.type
_entity.pdbx_description
1 polymer ?
#
loop_
_entity_poly.entity_id
_entity_poly.type
_entity_poly.pdbx_seq_one_letter_code
_entity_poly.pdbx_strand_id
1 'polypeptide(L)'
;MITITDTAQAHFSKLLANQEPGTQIRVFVINPGTPNAECGVSYCPPDAVEATDTALPFEQLTAYVDELSAPFLEEAVIDFITDQLGSQLTLKAPNAKMRKVDDDAPLIERVEYVLQSQINPQLAGHGGRVSLMEITDDGFAILQFGGGCNGCSMVDVTLKEGIEKELLNMFPDELKGVKDLTEHQPGEHSYY
;
A
#
# COMPACT_ATOMS: atom_id res chain seq x y z
N MET A 1 -4.41 15.62 8.45
CA MET A 1 -5.67 16.13 7.84
C MET A 1 -5.42 16.51 6.38
N ILE A 2 -6.36 16.20 5.46
CA ILE A 2 -6.27 16.55 4.03
C ILE A 2 -6.65 18.03 3.84
N THR A 3 -5.98 18.71 2.92
CA THR A 3 -6.31 20.07 2.47
C THR A 3 -6.80 20.04 1.02
N ILE A 4 -7.94 20.67 0.73
CA ILE A 4 -8.45 20.88 -0.63
C ILE A 4 -8.53 22.38 -0.87
N THR A 5 -7.74 22.89 -1.82
CA THR A 5 -7.69 24.33 -2.12
C THR A 5 -9.03 24.84 -2.65
N ASP A 6 -9.29 26.14 -2.53
CA ASP A 6 -10.53 26.76 -3.01
C ASP A 6 -10.74 26.55 -4.52
N THR A 7 -9.64 26.55 -5.29
CA THR A 7 -9.64 26.28 -6.74
C THR A 7 -10.05 24.84 -7.03
N ALA A 8 -9.54 23.88 -6.26
CA ALA A 8 -9.93 22.48 -6.37
C ALA A 8 -11.39 22.26 -5.92
N GLN A 9 -11.82 22.86 -4.81
CA GLN A 9 -13.22 22.80 -4.37
C GLN A 9 -14.18 23.35 -5.43
N ALA A 10 -13.86 24.50 -6.03
CA ALA A 10 -14.66 25.08 -7.11
C ALA A 10 -14.67 24.21 -8.37
N HIS A 11 -13.56 23.51 -8.67
CA HIS A 11 -13.52 22.56 -9.78
C HIS A 11 -14.40 21.34 -9.51
N PHE A 12 -14.27 20.71 -8.33
CA PHE A 12 -15.10 19.57 -7.94
C PHE A 12 -16.58 19.94 -7.87
N SER A 13 -16.94 21.10 -7.33
CA SER A 13 -18.32 21.58 -7.28
C SER A 13 -18.97 21.59 -8.67
N LYS A 14 -18.24 22.05 -9.70
CA LYS A 14 -18.71 22.02 -11.11
C LYS A 14 -18.88 20.60 -11.64
N LEU A 15 -17.99 19.68 -11.27
CA LEU A 15 -18.09 18.28 -11.68
C LEU A 15 -19.29 17.60 -11.02
N LEU A 16 -19.45 17.80 -9.71
CA LEU A 16 -20.54 17.26 -8.89
C LEU A 16 -21.92 17.80 -9.31
N ALA A 17 -22.00 19.03 -9.82
CA ALA A 17 -23.24 19.59 -10.36
C ALA A 17 -23.82 18.80 -11.55
N ASN A 18 -23.00 17.99 -12.23
CA ASN A 18 -23.43 17.10 -13.31
C ASN A 18 -23.69 15.66 -12.85
N GLN A 19 -23.54 15.37 -11.56
CA GLN A 19 -23.79 14.06 -10.97
C GLN A 19 -25.18 14.01 -10.30
N GLU A 20 -25.58 12.81 -9.86
CA GLU A 20 -26.84 12.65 -9.13
C GLU A 20 -26.83 13.44 -7.81
N PRO A 21 -28.00 13.98 -7.38
CA PRO A 21 -28.09 14.76 -6.15
C PRO A 21 -27.53 14.01 -4.94
N GLY A 22 -26.67 14.69 -4.18
CA GLY A 22 -26.02 14.11 -2.99
C GLY A 22 -24.69 13.42 -3.28
N THR A 23 -24.29 13.27 -4.55
CA THR A 23 -22.94 12.77 -4.89
C THR A 23 -21.87 13.73 -4.38
N GLN A 24 -20.83 13.17 -3.77
CA GLN A 24 -19.66 13.86 -3.24
C GLN A 24 -18.39 13.24 -3.84
N ILE A 25 -17.22 13.51 -3.25
CA ILE A 25 -15.96 12.86 -3.65
C ILE A 25 -15.48 11.87 -2.58
N ARG A 26 -14.76 10.83 -3.02
CA ARG A 26 -13.96 9.97 -2.15
C ARG A 26 -12.50 10.10 -2.52
N VAL A 27 -11.64 10.29 -1.53
CA VAL A 27 -10.18 10.32 -1.69
C VAL A 27 -9.62 9.05 -1.07
N PHE A 28 -8.76 8.36 -1.81
CA PHE A 28 -8.24 7.06 -1.40
C PHE A 28 -6.79 6.87 -1.87
N VAL A 29 -6.11 5.91 -1.27
CA VAL A 29 -4.78 5.46 -1.66
C VAL A 29 -4.87 4.00 -2.08
N ILE A 30 -4.47 3.70 -3.31
CA ILE A 30 -4.28 2.33 -3.80
C ILE A 30 -2.90 1.86 -3.34
N ASN A 31 -2.80 0.64 -2.79
CA ASN A 31 -1.56 0.08 -2.23
C ASN A 31 -0.90 1.03 -1.19
N PRO A 32 -1.65 1.49 -0.17
CA PRO A 32 -1.13 2.42 0.81
C PRO A 32 0.06 1.80 1.54
N GLY A 33 1.07 2.62 1.84
CA GLY A 33 2.27 2.12 2.51
C GLY A 33 3.13 1.22 1.61
N THR A 34 3.02 1.34 0.29
CA THR A 34 3.96 0.70 -0.65
C THR A 34 4.62 1.75 -1.56
N PRO A 35 5.71 1.44 -2.27
CA PRO A 35 6.29 2.37 -3.25
C PRO A 35 5.38 2.65 -4.44
N ASN A 36 4.48 1.71 -4.72
CA ASN A 36 3.46 1.79 -5.77
C ASN A 36 2.17 2.43 -5.24
N ALA A 37 2.23 3.13 -4.10
CA ALA A 37 1.07 3.84 -3.60
C ALA A 37 0.66 4.93 -4.59
N GLU A 38 -0.61 4.90 -4.98
CA GLU A 38 -1.22 5.85 -5.89
C GLU A 38 -2.42 6.49 -5.21
N CYS A 39 -2.50 7.81 -5.24
CA CYS A 39 -3.64 8.52 -4.69
C CYS A 39 -4.67 8.79 -5.78
N GLY A 40 -5.94 8.54 -5.45
CA GLY A 40 -7.06 8.73 -6.36
C GLY A 40 -8.15 9.60 -5.76
N VAL A 41 -8.99 10.12 -6.64
CA VAL A 41 -10.27 10.74 -6.30
C VAL A 41 -11.34 10.13 -7.19
N SER A 42 -12.48 9.76 -6.61
CA SER A 42 -13.64 9.24 -7.34
C SER A 42 -14.92 9.92 -6.87
N TYR A 43 -15.99 9.77 -7.66
CA TYR A 43 -17.33 10.15 -7.21
C TYR A 43 -17.84 9.18 -6.15
N CYS A 44 -18.50 9.73 -5.13
CA CYS A 44 -19.07 8.98 -4.02
C CYS A 44 -20.56 9.32 -3.93
N PRO A 45 -21.44 8.56 -4.58
CA PRO A 45 -22.88 8.70 -4.39
C PRO A 45 -23.28 8.29 -2.95
N PRO A 46 -24.45 8.73 -2.46
CA PRO A 46 -24.85 8.52 -1.07
C PRO A 46 -24.90 7.04 -0.62
N ASP A 47 -25.16 6.12 -1.55
CA ASP A 47 -25.21 4.68 -1.32
C ASP A 47 -23.83 3.99 -1.33
N ALA A 48 -22.79 4.69 -1.77
CA ALA A 48 -21.40 4.20 -1.77
C ALA A 48 -20.58 4.70 -0.56
N VAL A 49 -21.20 5.45 0.35
CA VAL A 49 -20.58 5.89 1.61
C VAL A 49 -20.60 4.73 2.59
N GLU A 50 -19.43 4.33 3.07
CA GLU A 50 -19.29 3.26 4.04
C GLU A 50 -19.33 3.78 5.48
N ALA A 51 -19.77 2.96 6.43
CA ALA A 51 -19.83 3.36 7.84
C ALA A 51 -18.46 3.68 8.46
N THR A 52 -17.40 3.10 7.89
CA THR A 52 -16.00 3.33 8.29
C THR A 52 -15.37 4.54 7.60
N ASP A 53 -16.10 5.22 6.71
CA ASP A 53 -15.57 6.41 6.05
C ASP A 53 -15.51 7.59 7.02
N THR A 54 -14.40 8.31 6.94
CA THR A 54 -14.24 9.61 7.58
C THR A 54 -14.79 10.68 6.64
N ALA A 55 -15.88 11.34 7.05
CA ALA A 55 -16.42 12.49 6.34
C ALA A 55 -15.66 13.78 6.71
N LEU A 56 -15.03 14.41 5.72
CA LEU A 56 -14.31 15.67 5.86
C LEU A 56 -15.12 16.79 5.18
N PRO A 57 -15.86 17.62 5.94
CA PRO A 57 -16.63 18.72 5.37
C PRO A 57 -15.72 19.87 4.93
N PHE A 58 -15.94 20.36 3.72
CA PHE A 58 -15.36 21.59 3.18
C PHE A 58 -16.48 22.58 2.82
N GLU A 59 -16.13 23.78 2.38
CA GLU A 59 -17.12 24.83 2.10
C GLU A 59 -18.08 24.46 0.96
N GLN A 60 -17.57 23.77 -0.07
CA GLN A 60 -18.34 23.49 -1.29
C GLN A 60 -18.68 22.01 -1.51
N LEU A 61 -18.11 21.11 -0.70
CA LEU A 61 -18.27 19.66 -0.84
C LEU A 61 -17.91 18.95 0.47
N THR A 62 -18.24 17.66 0.55
CA THR A 62 -17.70 16.75 1.55
C THR A 62 -16.74 15.79 0.86
N ALA A 63 -15.56 15.56 1.42
CA ALA A 63 -14.68 14.49 0.96
C ALA A 63 -14.77 13.30 1.92
N TYR A 64 -15.05 12.12 1.40
CA TYR A 64 -14.99 10.87 2.16
C TYR A 64 -13.62 10.23 2.01
N VAL A 65 -13.11 9.65 3.09
CA VAL A 65 -11.83 8.93 3.11
C VAL A 65 -12.05 7.61 3.82
N ASP A 66 -11.68 6.51 3.17
CA ASP A 66 -11.77 5.20 3.80
C ASP A 66 -10.73 5.03 4.93
N GLU A 67 -11.05 4.18 5.90
CA GLU A 67 -10.23 3.96 7.09
C GLU A 67 -8.79 3.53 6.77
N LEU A 68 -8.59 2.73 5.71
CA LEU A 68 -7.26 2.25 5.32
C LEU A 68 -6.41 3.37 4.70
N SER A 69 -7.03 4.30 3.96
CA SER A 69 -6.35 5.43 3.33
C SER A 69 -6.09 6.60 4.29
N ALA A 70 -6.91 6.77 5.32
CA ALA A 70 -6.87 7.94 6.20
C ALA A 70 -5.48 8.24 6.81
N PRO A 71 -4.70 7.25 7.32
CA PRO A 71 -3.36 7.49 7.85
C PRO A 71 -2.35 8.00 6.81
N PHE A 72 -2.52 7.57 5.56
CA PHE A 72 -1.61 7.86 4.45
C PHE A 72 -1.88 9.19 3.75
N LEU A 73 -3.07 9.75 3.97
CA LEU A 73 -3.50 11.04 3.44
C LEU A 73 -3.27 12.18 4.43
N GLU A 74 -2.56 11.94 5.53
CA GLU A 74 -2.12 13.02 6.40
C GLU A 74 -1.21 13.99 5.64
N GLU A 75 -1.48 15.30 5.76
CA GLU A 75 -0.80 16.37 5.02
C GLU A 75 -0.98 16.31 3.50
N ALA A 76 -1.94 15.51 3.00
CA ALA A 76 -2.26 15.52 1.59
C ALA A 76 -2.89 16.85 1.17
N VAL A 77 -2.51 17.33 -0.02
CA VAL A 77 -3.03 18.55 -0.64
C VAL A 77 -3.59 18.21 -2.01
N ILE A 78 -4.87 18.53 -2.23
CA ILE A 78 -5.52 18.51 -3.53
C ILE A 78 -5.63 19.94 -4.05
N ASP A 79 -5.07 20.18 -5.22
CA ASP A 79 -5.06 21.48 -5.87
C ASP A 79 -5.48 21.38 -7.34
N PHE A 80 -6.02 22.47 -7.87
CA PHE A 80 -6.38 22.59 -9.28
C PHE A 80 -5.66 23.79 -9.88
N ILE A 81 -4.65 23.50 -10.69
CA ILE A 81 -3.80 24.50 -11.32
C ILE A 81 -4.32 24.74 -12.73
N THR A 82 -4.53 26.00 -13.09
CA THR A 82 -4.89 26.40 -14.46
C THR A 82 -3.83 27.37 -14.97
N ASP A 83 -3.21 27.03 -16.09
CA ASP A 83 -2.20 27.86 -16.75
C ASP A 83 -2.47 27.98 -18.26
N GLN A 84 -1.49 28.48 -19.03
CA GLN A 84 -1.62 28.67 -20.47
C GLN A 84 -1.59 27.35 -21.28
N LEU A 85 -1.07 26.26 -20.70
CA LEU A 85 -0.96 24.95 -21.34
C LEU A 85 -2.16 24.04 -21.03
N GLY A 86 -2.91 24.35 -19.96
CA GLY A 86 -4.17 23.68 -19.67
C GLY A 86 -4.57 23.81 -18.20
N SER A 87 -5.44 22.90 -17.78
CA SER A 87 -5.86 22.79 -16.38
C SER A 87 -5.59 21.38 -15.87
N GLN A 88 -4.99 21.27 -14.68
CA GLN A 88 -4.60 20.00 -14.09
C GLN A 88 -4.99 19.94 -12.61
N LEU A 89 -5.71 18.88 -12.25
CA LEU A 89 -5.90 18.48 -10.86
C LEU A 89 -4.63 17.77 -10.38
N THR A 90 -4.10 18.19 -9.24
CA THR A 90 -2.92 17.61 -8.61
C THR A 90 -3.27 17.15 -7.22
N LEU A 91 -2.91 15.91 -6.88
CA LEU A 91 -2.99 15.39 -5.52
C LEU A 91 -1.56 15.07 -5.05
N LYS A 92 -1.10 15.76 -4.01
CA LYS A 92 0.18 15.52 -3.38
C LYS A 92 -0.06 14.95 -2.00
N ALA A 93 0.28 13.69 -1.78
CA ALA A 93 0.20 13.05 -0.47
C ALA A 93 1.61 12.63 -0.04
N PRO A 94 2.31 13.44 0.78
CA PRO A 94 3.71 13.18 1.15
C PRO A 94 3.87 11.85 1.92
N ASN A 95 2.81 11.43 2.62
CA ASN A 95 2.77 10.23 3.43
C ASN A 95 2.09 9.03 2.73
N ALA A 96 1.70 9.16 1.45
CA ALA A 96 0.97 8.09 0.77
C ALA A 96 1.84 6.87 0.46
N LYS A 97 3.09 7.13 0.10
CA LYS A 97 4.11 6.09 -0.08
C LYS A 97 4.63 5.68 1.27
N MET A 98 5.06 4.41 1.37
CA MET A 98 5.69 3.94 2.60
C MET A 98 6.78 4.93 3.02
N ARG A 99 6.66 5.49 4.23
CA ARG A 99 7.77 6.22 4.83
C ARG A 99 8.95 5.24 4.85
N LYS A 100 10.13 5.68 4.41
CA LYS A 100 11.36 4.90 4.61
C LYS A 100 11.36 4.54 6.10
N VAL A 101 11.27 3.26 6.44
CA VAL A 101 11.35 2.83 7.83
C VAL A 101 12.68 3.35 8.36
N ASP A 102 12.64 4.06 9.50
CA ASP A 102 13.84 4.62 10.09
C ASP A 102 14.84 3.49 10.36
N ASP A 103 16.13 3.79 10.24
CA ASP A 103 17.17 2.76 10.32
C ASP A 103 17.22 2.10 11.73
N ASP A 104 16.59 2.71 12.75
CA ASP A 104 16.45 2.24 14.13
C ASP A 104 15.11 1.56 14.46
N ALA A 105 14.19 1.45 13.50
CA ALA A 105 12.92 0.77 13.71
C ALA A 105 13.09 -0.74 13.94
N PRO A 106 12.10 -1.42 14.54
CA PRO A 106 12.14 -2.87 14.73
C PRO A 106 12.47 -3.62 13.43
N LEU A 107 13.32 -4.64 13.53
CA LEU A 107 13.75 -5.43 12.36
C LEU A 107 12.55 -5.97 11.56
N ILE A 108 11.48 -6.37 12.24
CA ILE A 108 10.26 -6.87 11.60
C ILE A 108 9.65 -5.84 10.64
N GLU A 109 9.60 -4.57 11.03
CA GLU A 109 9.05 -3.48 10.22
C GLU A 109 9.98 -3.16 9.02
N ARG A 110 11.30 -3.18 9.25
CA ARG A 110 12.29 -2.95 8.17
C ARG A 110 12.26 -4.08 7.14
N VAL A 111 12.17 -5.34 7.57
CA VAL A 111 12.07 -6.50 6.67
C VAL A 111 10.75 -6.47 5.92
N GLU A 112 9.63 -6.20 6.60
CA GLU A 112 8.32 -6.06 5.97
C GLU A 112 8.31 -4.95 4.91
N TYR A 113 8.92 -3.79 5.21
CA TYR A 113 9.12 -2.72 4.24
C TYR A 113 9.84 -3.21 3.00
N VAL A 114 10.96 -3.93 3.15
CA VAL A 114 11.73 -4.46 2.01
C VAL A 114 10.91 -5.45 1.19
N LEU A 115 10.18 -6.35 1.86
CA LEU A 115 9.30 -7.31 1.18
C LEU A 115 8.24 -6.58 0.33
N GLN A 116 7.57 -5.57 0.89
CA GLN A 116 6.51 -4.84 0.20
C GLN A 116 7.05 -3.88 -0.87
N SER A 117 8.21 -3.27 -0.62
CA SER A 117 8.74 -2.19 -1.46
C SER A 117 9.64 -2.64 -2.60
N GLN A 118 10.38 -3.72 -2.42
CA GLN A 118 11.39 -4.17 -3.39
C GLN A 118 11.02 -5.55 -3.94
N ILE A 119 10.68 -6.50 -3.08
CA ILE A 119 10.51 -7.91 -3.48
C ILE A 119 9.15 -8.18 -4.12
N ASN A 120 8.04 -7.86 -3.44
CA ASN A 120 6.68 -8.14 -3.93
C ASN A 120 6.36 -7.49 -5.28
N PRO A 121 6.82 -6.27 -5.62
CA PRO A 121 6.65 -5.72 -6.96
C PRO A 121 7.29 -6.58 -8.05
N GLN A 122 8.44 -7.20 -7.76
CA GLN A 122 9.12 -8.12 -8.69
C GLN A 122 8.35 -9.44 -8.81
N LEU A 123 7.84 -9.96 -7.68
CA LEU A 123 7.05 -11.21 -7.66
C LEU A 123 5.69 -11.07 -8.36
N ALA A 124 5.05 -9.91 -8.22
CA ALA A 124 3.72 -9.64 -8.76
C ALA A 124 3.68 -9.78 -10.29
N GLY A 125 4.78 -9.45 -10.99
CA GLY A 125 4.91 -9.66 -12.43
C GLY A 125 4.80 -11.12 -12.87
N HIS A 126 5.03 -12.06 -11.95
CA HIS A 126 4.89 -13.50 -12.14
C HIS A 126 3.67 -14.08 -11.40
N GLY A 127 2.79 -13.22 -10.88
CA GLY A 127 1.62 -13.61 -10.08
C GLY A 127 1.97 -14.16 -8.70
N GLY A 128 3.20 -13.98 -8.22
CA GLY A 128 3.67 -14.36 -6.89
C GLY A 128 3.58 -13.23 -5.87
N ARG A 129 3.62 -13.58 -4.60
CA ARG A 129 3.73 -12.68 -3.44
C ARG A 129 4.38 -13.42 -2.27
N VAL A 130 4.96 -12.65 -1.36
CA VAL A 130 5.51 -13.14 -0.10
C VAL A 130 5.09 -12.20 1.04
N SER A 131 4.82 -12.77 2.21
CA SER A 131 4.47 -12.04 3.42
C SER A 131 5.38 -12.48 4.57
N LEU A 132 5.77 -11.55 5.44
CA LEU A 132 6.49 -11.87 6.67
C LEU A 132 5.50 -12.32 7.72
N MET A 133 5.76 -13.47 8.35
CA MET A 133 4.92 -14.00 9.43
C MET A 133 5.49 -13.63 10.79
N GLU A 134 6.79 -13.84 10.98
CA GLU A 134 7.51 -13.50 12.19
C GLU A 134 9.01 -13.42 11.92
N ILE A 135 9.75 -12.84 12.87
CA ILE A 135 11.19 -13.02 12.98
C ILE A 135 11.44 -13.76 14.28
N THR A 136 12.08 -14.92 14.19
CA THR A 136 12.34 -15.77 15.33
C THR A 136 13.48 -15.22 16.19
N ASP A 137 13.49 -15.57 17.47
CA ASP A 137 14.55 -15.17 18.41
C ASP A 137 15.96 -15.65 17.98
N ASP A 138 16.04 -16.74 17.19
CA ASP A 138 17.29 -17.24 16.61
C ASP A 138 17.73 -16.49 15.34
N GLY A 139 16.95 -15.50 14.87
CA GLY A 139 17.30 -14.58 13.79
C GLY A 139 16.86 -15.03 12.39
N PHE A 140 15.77 -15.77 12.27
CA PHE A 140 15.23 -16.18 10.96
C PHE A 140 13.92 -15.45 10.64
N ALA A 141 13.79 -14.97 9.41
CA ALA A 141 12.53 -14.47 8.91
C ALA A 141 11.67 -15.64 8.41
N ILE A 142 10.48 -15.81 8.99
CA ILE A 142 9.51 -16.82 8.55
C ILE A 142 8.62 -16.17 7.49
N LEU A 143 8.67 -16.68 6.26
CA LEU A 143 7.95 -16.14 5.13
C LEU A 143 6.83 -17.06 4.68
N GLN A 144 5.67 -16.47 4.35
CA GLN A 144 4.59 -17.15 3.67
C GLN A 144 4.57 -16.73 2.21
N PHE A 145 4.77 -17.70 1.33
CA PHE A 145 4.67 -17.52 -0.12
C PHE A 145 3.23 -17.73 -0.59
N GLY A 146 2.81 -16.99 -1.60
CA GLY A 146 1.51 -17.15 -2.22
C GLY A 146 1.50 -16.70 -3.68
N GLY A 147 0.49 -17.11 -4.45
CA GLY A 147 0.35 -16.71 -5.85
C GLY A 147 0.39 -17.86 -6.87
N GLY A 148 0.38 -17.51 -8.16
CA GLY A 148 -0.01 -18.34 -9.30
C GLY A 148 0.84 -19.57 -9.64
N CYS A 149 1.93 -19.85 -8.91
CA CYS A 149 2.57 -21.16 -9.00
C CYS A 149 1.81 -22.18 -8.12
N ASN A 150 0.64 -22.60 -8.62
CA ASN A 150 0.00 -23.83 -8.17
C ASN A 150 0.91 -25.01 -8.54
N GLY A 151 1.85 -25.38 -7.67
CA GLY A 151 2.47 -26.71 -7.64
C GLY A 151 3.65 -26.96 -8.59
N CYS A 152 4.56 -26.01 -8.80
CA CYS A 152 5.83 -26.27 -9.49
C CYS A 152 7.02 -26.15 -8.52
N SER A 153 7.32 -27.25 -7.83
CA SER A 153 8.27 -27.39 -6.72
C SER A 153 9.72 -26.95 -6.98
N MET A 154 10.10 -26.62 -8.22
CA MET A 154 11.43 -26.11 -8.58
C MET A 154 11.51 -24.58 -8.58
N VAL A 155 10.37 -23.88 -8.74
CA VAL A 155 10.30 -22.42 -8.76
C VAL A 155 10.39 -21.86 -7.33
N ASP A 156 9.87 -22.60 -6.34
CA ASP A 156 9.82 -22.16 -4.95
C ASP A 156 11.21 -22.05 -4.30
N VAL A 157 12.14 -22.96 -4.66
CA VAL A 157 13.51 -22.97 -4.12
C VAL A 157 14.34 -21.78 -4.62
N THR A 158 14.31 -21.51 -5.92
CA THR A 158 15.08 -20.40 -6.51
C THR A 158 14.54 -19.03 -6.09
N LEU A 159 13.22 -18.94 -5.89
CA LEU A 159 12.57 -17.75 -5.36
C LEU A 159 13.01 -17.47 -3.91
N LYS A 160 12.98 -18.51 -3.07
CA LYS A 160 13.45 -18.45 -1.68
C LYS A 160 14.90 -18.03 -1.60
N GLU A 161 15.80 -18.64 -2.38
CA GLU A 161 17.23 -18.28 -2.41
C GLU A 161 17.46 -16.84 -2.84
N GLY A 162 16.70 -16.36 -3.82
CA GLY A 162 16.78 -14.96 -4.28
C GLY A 162 16.40 -13.98 -3.17
N ILE A 163 15.27 -14.22 -2.52
CA ILE A 163 14.75 -13.39 -1.42
C ILE A 163 15.66 -13.45 -0.19
N GLU A 164 16.13 -14.63 0.19
CA GLU A 164 17.05 -14.82 1.29
C GLU A 164 18.34 -14.04 1.07
N LYS A 165 18.94 -14.15 -0.12
CA LYS A 165 20.15 -13.40 -0.47
C LYS A 165 19.92 -11.90 -0.41
N GLU A 166 18.79 -11.42 -0.90
CA GLU A 166 18.45 -9.99 -0.87
C GLU A 166 18.31 -9.48 0.57
N LEU A 167 17.57 -10.20 1.42
CA LEU A 167 17.37 -9.86 2.82
C LEU A 167 18.68 -9.94 3.63
N LEU A 168 19.52 -10.97 3.42
CA LEU A 168 20.82 -11.08 4.09
C LEU A 168 21.80 -10.00 3.66
N ASN A 169 21.72 -9.49 2.42
CA ASN A 169 22.53 -8.36 1.99
C ASN A 169 22.10 -7.04 2.66
N MET A 170 20.80 -6.88 2.93
CA MET A 170 20.26 -5.68 3.58
C MET A 170 20.39 -5.72 5.10
N PHE A 171 20.31 -6.91 5.70
CA PHE A 171 20.30 -7.14 7.15
C PHE A 171 21.37 -8.16 7.59
N PRO A 172 22.66 -7.98 7.24
CA PRO A 172 23.70 -9.00 7.39
C PRO A 172 23.99 -9.39 8.84
N ASP A 173 23.81 -8.47 9.77
CA ASP A 173 24.09 -8.67 11.21
C ASP A 173 22.83 -9.01 12.02
N GLU A 174 21.65 -8.97 11.39
CA GLU A 174 20.36 -9.06 12.06
C GLU A 174 19.54 -10.29 11.62
N LEU A 175 19.72 -10.75 10.37
CA LEU A 175 19.14 -11.98 9.86
C LEU A 175 20.21 -13.05 9.62
N LYS A 176 19.90 -14.29 9.99
CA LYS A 176 20.71 -15.47 9.68
C LYS A 176 20.20 -16.24 8.46
N GLY A 177 18.95 -16.01 8.07
CA GLY A 177 18.36 -16.61 6.88
C GLY A 177 16.84 -16.49 6.85
N VAL A 178 16.24 -17.18 5.89
CA VAL A 178 14.79 -17.21 5.66
C VAL A 178 14.29 -18.65 5.76
N LYS A 179 13.13 -18.85 6.39
CA LYS A 179 12.42 -20.15 6.41
C LYS A 179 11.03 -19.99 5.82
N ASP A 180 10.57 -21.01 5.12
CA ASP A 180 9.17 -21.05 4.68
C ASP A 180 8.27 -21.40 5.88
N LEU A 181 7.11 -20.78 5.97
CA LEU A 181 6.10 -21.09 6.99
C LEU A 181 5.76 -22.60 7.02
N THR A 182 5.74 -23.28 5.88
CA THR A 182 5.50 -24.73 5.78
C THR A 182 6.58 -25.57 6.45
N GLU A 183 7.85 -25.13 6.39
CA GLU A 183 8.98 -25.79 7.06
C GLU A 183 9.00 -25.54 8.57
N HIS A 184 8.27 -24.51 9.04
CA HIS A 184 8.22 -24.10 10.45
C HIS A 184 7.02 -24.70 11.22
N GLN A 185 6.07 -25.34 10.54
CA GLN A 185 4.96 -26.01 11.21
C GLN A 185 5.41 -27.40 11.73
N PRO A 186 5.29 -27.66 13.05
CA PRO A 186 5.48 -29.00 13.57
C PRO A 186 4.26 -29.86 13.23
N GLY A 187 4.33 -30.58 12.09
CA GLY A 187 3.38 -31.63 11.74
C GLY A 187 2.88 -31.54 10.30
N GLU A 188 3.05 -32.65 9.59
CA GLU A 188 2.46 -33.01 8.28
C GLU A 188 2.97 -32.29 7.01
N HIS A 189 4.24 -32.53 6.67
CA HIS A 189 4.58 -32.65 5.24
C HIS A 189 4.02 -33.97 4.71
N SER A 190 2.80 -33.96 4.16
CA SER A 190 2.31 -35.05 3.32
C SER A 190 2.96 -34.97 1.93
N TYR A 191 3.67 -36.04 1.58
CA TYR A 191 4.26 -36.32 0.27
C TYR A 191 3.25 -36.22 -0.88
N TYR A 192 3.58 -35.54 -1.98
CA TYR A 192 3.92 -36.12 -3.31
C TYR A 192 4.20 -35.04 -4.35
#